data_AF-A0A7L4ZRU0-F1
#
_entry.id   AF-A0A7L4ZRU0-F1
#
_cell.length_a   1.000
_cell.length_b   1.000
_cell.length_c   1.000
_cell.angle_alpha   90.00
_cell.angle_beta   90.00
_cell.angle_gamma   90.00
#
_symmetry.space_group_name_H-M   'P 1'
#
loop_
_entity.id
_entity.type
_entity.pdbx_description
1 polymer ?
#
loop_
_entity_poly.entity_id
_entity_poly.type
_entity_poly.pdbx_seq_one_letter_code
_entity_poly.pdbx_strand_id
1 'polypeptide(L)'
;MHMRYYLKYIFIFLKAAAISLLFGVCWALTFYGLEQYTSTHMQTHRNDFFFDIVVFFFSGLVGALLFFISMFLFEKVYNHLREK
;
A
#
# COMPACT_ATOMS: atom_id res chain seq x y z
N MET A 1 -31.29 1.69 21.49
CA MET A 1 -31.02 1.17 20.12
C MET A 1 -29.98 1.96 19.32
N HIS A 2 -29.78 3.27 19.52
CA HIS A 2 -28.80 4.06 18.74
C HIS A 2 -27.32 3.70 18.96
N MET A 3 -26.92 3.33 20.18
CA MET A 3 -25.51 3.07 20.54
C MET A 3 -24.89 1.89 19.76
N ARG A 4 -25.69 0.87 19.39
CA ARG A 4 -25.24 -0.26 18.56
C ARG A 4 -24.93 0.14 17.10
N TYR A 5 -25.61 1.14 16.56
CA TYR A 5 -25.35 1.62 15.20
C TYR A 5 -24.05 2.41 15.15
N TYR A 6 -23.81 3.30 16.12
CA TYR A 6 -22.55 4.05 16.22
C TYR A 6 -21.33 3.14 16.34
N LEU A 7 -21.41 2.11 17.19
CA LEU A 7 -20.33 1.11 17.33
C LEU A 7 -20.04 0.37 16.00
N LYS A 8 -21.07 0.07 15.21
CA LYS A 8 -20.91 -0.56 13.89
C LYS A 8 -20.16 0.36 12.93
N TYR A 9 -20.50 1.65 12.88
CA TYR A 9 -19.82 2.62 12.01
C TYR A 9 -18.37 2.86 12.43
N ILE A 10 -18.09 2.92 13.74
CA ILE A 10 -16.72 3.03 14.25
C ILE A 10 -15.88 1.82 13.83
N PHE A 11 -16.43 0.61 13.89
CA PHE A 11 -15.71 -0.59 13.47
C PHE A 11 -15.43 -0.62 11.96
N ILE A 12 -16.40 -0.20 11.15
CA ILE A 12 -16.22 -0.08 9.70
C ILE A 12 -15.17 0.98 9.38
N PHE A 13 -15.23 2.13 10.05
CA PHE A 13 -14.25 3.20 9.89
C PHE A 13 -12.84 2.73 10.27
N LEU A 14 -12.69 2.06 11.41
CA LEU A 14 -11.39 1.54 11.86
C LEU A 14 -10.81 0.53 10.86
N LYS A 15 -11.66 -0.33 10.30
CA LYS A 15 -11.26 -1.28 9.26
C LYS A 15 -10.81 -0.55 7.98
N ALA A 16 -11.56 0.45 7.54
CA ALA A 16 -11.18 1.26 6.38
C ALA A 16 -9.87 2.03 6.61
N ALA A 17 -9.68 2.59 7.81
CA ALA A 17 -8.46 3.29 8.20
C ALA A 17 -7.25 2.36 8.19
N ALA A 18 -7.38 1.14 8.73
CA ALA A 18 -6.32 0.14 8.70
C ALA A 18 -5.94 -0.27 7.27
N ILE A 19 -6.94 -0.47 6.39
CA ILE A 19 -6.71 -0.77 4.97
C ILE A 19 -6.00 0.39 4.27
N SER A 20 -6.44 1.63 4.51
CA SER A 20 -5.82 2.83 3.93
C SER A 20 -4.38 3.01 4.41
N LEU A 21 -4.09 2.73 5.68
CA LEU A 21 -2.73 2.76 6.22
C LEU A 21 -1.84 1.70 5.58
N LEU A 22 -2.32 0.46 5.43
CA LEU A 22 -1.58 -0.61 4.75
C LEU A 22 -1.25 -0.23 3.31
N PHE A 23 -2.22 0.30 2.57
CA PHE A 23 -1.98 0.78 1.21
C PHE A 23 -0.92 1.89 1.17
N GLY A 24 -1.03 2.89 2.06
CA GLY A 24 -0.06 3.98 2.15
C GLY A 24 1.35 3.50 2.50
N VAL A 25 1.48 2.52 3.40
CA VAL A 25 2.77 1.91 3.76
C VAL A 25 3.38 1.16 2.58
N CYS A 26 2.59 0.35 1.86
CA CYS A 26 3.05 -0.34 0.66
C CYS A 26 3.58 0.65 -0.38
N TRP A 27 2.83 1.73 -0.62
CA TRP A 27 3.24 2.79 -1.54
C TRP A 27 4.54 3.47 -1.07
N ALA A 28 4.61 3.88 0.19
CA ALA A 28 5.77 4.57 0.74
C ALA A 28 7.04 3.71 0.65
N LEU A 29 6.96 2.43 1.03
CA LEU A 29 8.09 1.50 0.91
C LEU A 29 8.58 1.37 -0.53
N THR A 30 7.67 1.24 -1.49
CA THR A 30 8.07 1.16 -2.90
C THR A 30 8.68 2.45 -3.41
N PHE A 31 8.18 3.61 -2.98
CA PHE A 31 8.71 4.90 -3.40
C PHE A 31 10.11 5.14 -2.83
N TYR A 32 10.31 4.97 -1.53
CA TYR A 32 11.63 5.08 -0.91
C TYR A 32 12.63 4.09 -1.51
N GLY A 33 12.20 2.85 -1.75
CA GLY A 33 13.04 1.83 -2.39
C GLY A 33 13.44 2.19 -3.82
N LEU A 34 12.50 2.70 -4.62
CA LEU A 34 12.79 3.15 -5.99
C LEU A 34 13.68 4.40 -6.00
N GLU A 35 13.41 5.37 -5.14
CA GLU A 35 14.20 6.61 -5.02
C GLU A 35 15.66 6.31 -4.64
N GLN A 36 15.88 5.36 -3.71
CA GLN A 36 17.22 4.91 -3.36
C GLN A 36 17.90 4.18 -4.52
N TYR A 37 17.16 3.35 -5.27
CA TYR A 37 17.71 2.65 -6.43
C TYR A 37 18.11 3.62 -7.56
N THR A 38 17.26 4.58 -7.90
CA THR A 38 17.51 5.57 -8.95
C THR A 38 18.63 6.52 -8.55
N SER A 39 18.67 6.99 -7.30
CA SER A 39 19.75 7.84 -6.80
C SER A 39 21.12 7.14 -6.75
N THR A 40 21.18 5.80 -6.75
CA THR A 40 22.44 5.05 -6.75
C THR A 40 22.89 4.65 -8.17
N HIS A 41 21.95 4.33 -9.07
CA HIS A 41 22.28 3.79 -10.41
C HIS A 41 22.07 4.79 -11.56
N MET A 42 21.38 5.91 -11.33
CA MET A 42 20.98 6.86 -12.37
C MET A 42 21.48 8.30 -12.12
N GLN A 43 22.48 8.51 -11.25
CA GLN A 43 23.09 9.83 -11.01
C GLN A 43 23.58 10.54 -12.29
N THR A 44 23.89 9.78 -13.35
CA THR A 44 24.39 10.32 -14.62
C THR A 44 23.27 10.84 -15.53
N HIS A 45 22.02 10.45 -15.33
CA HIS A 45 20.88 11.02 -16.06
C HIS A 45 20.35 12.19 -15.24
N ARG A 46 20.83 13.38 -15.62
CA ARG A 46 20.39 14.69 -15.15
C ARG A 46 18.90 14.65 -14.78
N ASN A 47 18.63 15.01 -13.52
CA ASN A 47 17.36 15.18 -12.82
C ASN A 47 16.24 15.77 -13.69
N ASP A 48 15.70 14.99 -14.61
CA ASP A 48 14.64 15.40 -15.50
C ASP A 48 13.33 15.19 -14.74
N PHE A 49 12.62 16.29 -14.48
CA PHE A 49 11.30 16.30 -13.82
C PHE A 49 10.34 15.22 -14.32
N PHE A 50 10.42 14.85 -15.61
CA PHE A 50 9.64 13.76 -16.20
C PHE A 50 10.02 12.37 -15.68
N PHE A 51 11.29 12.13 -15.39
CA PHE A 51 11.76 10.88 -14.81
C PHE A 51 11.22 10.69 -13.39
N ASP A 52 11.22 11.73 -12.56
CA ASP A 52 10.63 11.68 -11.21
C ASP A 52 9.13 11.38 -11.26
N ILE A 53 8.42 11.96 -12.23
CA ILE A 53 6.99 11.65 -12.46
C ILE A 53 6.81 10.17 -12.81
N VAL A 54 7.62 9.63 -13.72
CA VAL A 54 7.55 8.21 -14.10
C VAL A 54 7.83 7.31 -12.90
N VAL A 55 8.86 7.63 -12.10
CA VAL A 55 9.20 6.88 -10.88
C VAL A 55 8.06 6.93 -9.87
N PHE A 56 7.41 8.08 -9.68
CA PHE A 56 6.26 8.24 -8.80
C PHE A 56 5.04 7.43 -9.24
N PHE A 57 4.70 7.44 -10.54
CA PHE A 57 3.60 6.61 -11.03
C PHE A 57 3.93 5.11 -10.95
N PHE A 58 5.18 4.74 -11.23
CA PHE A 58 5.62 3.35 -11.19
C PHE A 58 5.66 2.82 -9.75
N SER A 59 6.14 3.60 -8.78
CA SER A 59 6.09 3.22 -7.37
C SER A 59 4.64 3.02 -6.92
N GLY A 60 3.70 3.86 -7.38
CA GLY A 60 2.29 3.69 -7.09
C GLY A 60 1.69 2.41 -7.65
N LEU A 61 2.03 2.06 -8.88
CA LEU A 61 1.60 0.81 -9.50
C LEU A 61 2.14 -0.42 -8.75
N VAL A 62 3.43 -0.41 -8.42
CA VAL A 62 4.09 -1.50 -7.68
C VAL A 62 3.56 -1.60 -6.26
N GLY A 63 3.38 -0.47 -5.57
CA GLY A 63 2.81 -0.40 -4.22
C GLY A 63 1.38 -0.94 -4.16
N ALA A 64 0.55 -0.61 -5.16
CA ALA A 64 -0.80 -1.16 -5.28
C ALA A 64 -0.80 -2.68 -5.52
N LEU A 65 0.12 -3.17 -6.36
CA LEU A 65 0.28 -4.60 -6.61
C LEU A 65 0.73 -5.36 -5.35
N LEU A 66 1.69 -4.81 -4.59
CA LEU A 66 2.10 -5.37 -3.30
C LEU A 66 0.96 -5.40 -2.30
N PHE A 67 0.20 -4.31 -2.19
CA PHE A 67 -0.97 -4.26 -1.33
C PHE A 67 -2.00 -5.34 -1.71
N PHE A 68 -2.29 -5.51 -3.00
CA PHE A 68 -3.19 -6.55 -3.50
C PHE A 68 -2.70 -7.96 -3.13
N ILE A 69 -1.42 -8.24 -3.37
CA ILE A 69 -0.80 -9.54 -3.02
C ILE A 69 -0.88 -9.78 -1.51
N SER A 70 -0.56 -8.79 -0.69
CA SER A 70 -0.65 -8.90 0.77
C SER A 70 -2.08 -9.20 1.23
N MET A 71 -3.07 -8.48 0.70
CA MET A 71 -4.48 -8.72 1.02
C MET A 71 -4.92 -10.13 0.60
N PHE A 72 -4.53 -10.56 -0.59
CA PHE A 72 -4.84 -11.91 -1.08
C PHE A 72 -4.21 -13.01 -0.22
N LEU A 73 -2.96 -12.81 0.21
CA LEU A 73 -2.28 -13.71 1.15
C LEU A 73 -2.98 -13.74 2.51
N PHE A 74 -3.35 -12.58 3.06
CA PHE A 74 -4.11 -12.50 4.31
C PHE A 74 -5.44 -13.25 4.22
N GLU A 75 -6.17 -13.08 3.12
CA GLU A 75 -7.43 -13.80 2.89
C GLU A 75 -7.21 -15.31 2.79
N LYS A 76 -6.19 -15.74 2.05
CA LYS A 76 -5.84 -17.17 1.92
C LYS A 76 -5.45 -17.79 3.26
N VAL A 77 -4.64 -17.08 4.06
CA VAL A 77 -4.24 -17.52 5.41
C VAL A 77 -5.45 -17.56 6.35
N TYR A 78 -6.30 -16.55 6.31
CA TYR A 78 -7.52 -16.51 7.12
C TYR A 78 -8.46 -17.67 6.81
N ASN A 79 -8.69 -17.95 5.52
CA ASN A 79 -9.53 -19.08 5.10
C ASN A 79 -8.93 -20.42 5.53
N HIS A 80 -7.61 -20.59 5.39
CA HIS A 80 -6.95 -21.81 5.81
C HIS A 80 -7.01 -22.04 7.33
N LEU A 81 -6.92 -20.98 8.14
CA LEU A 81 -7.07 -21.05 9.59
C LEU A 81 -8.51 -21.31 10.03
N ARG A 82 -9.50 -20.97 9.20
CA ARG A 82 -10.93 -21.16 9.48
C ARG A 82 -11.42 -22.57 9.15
N GLU A 83 -10.79 -23.26 8.19
CA GLU A 83 -11.11 -24.64 7.82
C GLU A 83 -10.52 -25.69 8.79
N LYS A 84 -9.69 -25.27 9.76
CA LYS A 84 -9.17 -26.09 10.86
C LYS A 84 -9.96 -25.87 12.15
#